data_AF-A0A965CK70-F1
#
_entry.id   AF-A0A965CK70-F1
#
_cell.length_a   1.000
_cell.length_b   1.000
_cell.length_c   1.000
_cell.angle_alpha   90.00
_cell.angle_beta   90.00
_cell.angle_gamma   90.00
#
_symmetry.space_group_name_H-M   'P 1'
#
loop_
_entity.id
_entity.type
_entity.pdbx_description
1 polymer ?
#
loop_
_entity_poly.entity_id
_entity_poly.type
_entity_poly.pdbx_seq_one_letter_code
_entity_poly.pdbx_strand_id
1 'polypeptide(L)'
;MTVRLGDEAPNFTADTTQGTINFHEWLGDSWGVLFSHPKDFTPVCTTELGYVARIKPEFDRRNVKVIGLSVDPVDSHVKWEGDIAETQGTPVNFPMIGDADRKVSDLYDMI
;
A
#
# COMPACT_ATOMS: atom_id res chain seq x y z
N MET A 1 2.82 0.51 -20.39
CA MET A 1 3.87 -0.48 -20.70
C MET A 1 4.05 -1.27 -19.44
N THR A 2 3.83 -2.59 -19.48
CA THR A 2 3.98 -3.47 -18.31
C THR A 2 5.41 -3.41 -17.79
N VAL A 3 5.58 -3.14 -16.50
CA VAL A 3 6.87 -3.15 -15.81
C VAL A 3 7.49 -4.55 -15.85
N ARG A 4 8.80 -4.65 -16.08
CA ARG A 4 9.54 -5.92 -16.11
C ARG A 4 10.60 -5.96 -15.02
N LEU A 5 11.12 -7.16 -14.76
CA LEU A 5 12.24 -7.32 -13.85
C LEU A 5 13.48 -6.59 -14.39
N GLY A 6 14.08 -5.75 -13.56
CA GLY A 6 15.23 -4.92 -13.90
C GLY A 6 14.87 -3.54 -14.44
N ASP A 7 13.60 -3.25 -14.71
CA ASP A 7 13.15 -1.89 -15.04
C ASP A 7 13.19 -1.02 -13.78
N GLU A 8 13.38 0.29 -13.99
CA GLU A 8 13.15 1.26 -12.94
C GLU A 8 11.66 1.30 -12.59
N ALA A 9 11.35 1.13 -11.31
CA ALA A 9 9.98 1.17 -10.82
C ALA A 9 9.35 2.55 -11.14
N PRO A 10 8.16 2.63 -11.77
CA PRO A 10 7.53 3.89 -12.11
C PRO A 10 7.48 4.86 -10.93
N ASN A 11 7.96 6.09 -11.12
CA ASN A 11 7.79 7.16 -10.15
C ASN A 11 6.41 7.81 -10.31
N PHE A 12 5.77 8.14 -9.19
CA PHE A 12 4.46 8.78 -9.18
C PHE A 12 4.30 9.64 -7.92
N THR A 13 3.34 10.56 -7.98
CA THR A 13 2.83 11.26 -6.81
C THR A 13 1.41 10.78 -6.55
N ALA A 14 1.13 10.39 -5.31
CA ALA A 14 -0.16 9.82 -4.90
C ALA A 14 -0.52 10.23 -3.46
N ASP A 15 -1.82 10.35 -3.21
CA ASP A 15 -2.35 10.56 -1.86
C ASP A 15 -2.44 9.23 -1.11
N THR A 16 -2.05 9.26 0.16
CA THR A 16 -2.09 8.08 1.04
C THR A 16 -2.73 8.43 2.38
N THR A 17 -3.03 7.40 3.19
CA THR A 17 -3.48 7.58 4.58
C THR A 17 -2.48 8.31 5.48
N GLN A 18 -1.21 8.45 5.06
CA GLN A 18 -0.16 9.16 5.78
C GLN A 18 0.29 10.45 5.08
N GLY A 19 -0.53 10.98 4.17
CA GLY A 19 -0.26 12.19 3.38
C GLY A 19 0.21 11.88 1.95
N THR A 20 0.35 12.92 1.15
CA THR A 20 0.82 12.82 -0.24
C THR A 20 2.30 12.44 -0.28
N ILE A 21 2.66 11.49 -1.14
CA ILE A 21 4.05 11.07 -1.36
C ILE A 21 4.46 11.26 -2.82
N ASN A 22 5.74 11.54 -3.05
CA ASN A 22 6.42 11.14 -4.28
C ASN A 22 7.07 9.77 -4.02
N PHE A 23 6.83 8.78 -4.87
CA PHE A 23 7.17 7.37 -4.59
C PHE A 23 8.69 7.17 -4.41
N HIS A 24 9.51 7.75 -5.28
CA HIS A 24 10.97 7.62 -5.17
C HIS A 24 11.53 8.38 -3.97
N GLU A 25 11.03 9.58 -3.68
CA GLU A 25 11.44 10.34 -2.49
C GLU A 25 11.04 9.62 -1.19
N TRP A 26 9.82 9.07 -1.15
CA TRP A 26 9.34 8.27 -0.02
C TRP A 26 10.16 6.99 0.14
N LEU A 27 10.55 6.34 -0.95
CA LEU A 27 11.36 5.11 -0.92
C LEU A 27 12.78 5.42 -0.43
N GLY A 28 13.43 6.47 -0.96
CA GLY A 28 14.83 6.79 -0.70
C GLY A 28 15.74 5.61 -1.04
N ASP A 29 16.77 5.36 -0.23
CA ASP A 29 17.74 4.27 -0.43
C ASP A 29 17.28 2.91 0.17
N SER A 30 15.99 2.74 0.46
CA SER A 30 15.44 1.51 1.06
C SER A 30 14.83 0.56 0.02
N TRP A 31 14.75 -0.72 0.36
CA TRP A 31 13.92 -1.64 -0.40
C TRP A 31 12.44 -1.31 -0.21
N GLY A 32 11.60 -1.64 -1.19
CA GLY A 32 10.17 -1.37 -1.16
C GLY A 32 9.33 -2.59 -1.54
N VAL A 33 8.21 -2.78 -0.86
CA VAL A 33 7.13 -3.68 -1.27
C VAL A 33 5.88 -2.84 -1.48
N LEU A 34 5.51 -2.66 -2.74
CA LEU A 34 4.20 -2.16 -3.17
C LEU A 34 3.31 -3.38 -3.40
N PHE A 35 2.19 -3.46 -2.68
CA PHE A 35 1.21 -4.53 -2.86
C PHE A 35 -0.19 -3.93 -3.00
N SER A 36 -1.02 -4.56 -3.83
CA SER A 36 -2.39 -4.13 -4.04
C SER A 36 -3.39 -5.08 -3.39
N HIS A 37 -4.58 -4.55 -3.10
CA HIS A 37 -5.76 -5.32 -2.76
C HIS A 37 -6.94 -4.85 -3.63
N PRO A 38 -7.88 -5.74 -4.02
CA PRO A 38 -8.93 -5.37 -4.97
C PRO A 38 -9.91 -4.30 -4.48
N LYS A 39 -10.27 -4.32 -3.19
CA LYS A 39 -11.28 -3.42 -2.62
C LYS A 39 -11.27 -3.40 -1.08
N ASP A 40 -11.52 -2.24 -0.50
CA ASP A 40 -11.77 -2.09 0.94
C ASP A 40 -13.03 -2.85 1.40
N PHE A 41 -13.12 -3.10 2.71
CA PHE A 41 -14.25 -3.81 3.33
C PHE A 41 -14.50 -5.22 2.76
N THR A 42 -13.44 -5.89 2.31
CA THR A 42 -13.50 -7.29 1.86
C THR A 42 -12.68 -8.20 2.78
N PRO A 43 -13.20 -9.40 3.11
CA PRO A 43 -12.70 -10.19 4.24
C PRO A 43 -11.27 -10.71 4.04
N VAL A 44 -10.90 -11.12 2.83
CA VAL A 44 -9.54 -11.61 2.56
C VAL A 44 -8.53 -10.47 2.70
N CYS A 45 -8.80 -9.32 2.08
CA CYS A 45 -7.94 -8.15 2.15
C CYS A 45 -7.76 -7.67 3.59
N THR A 46 -8.82 -7.71 4.41
CA THR A 46 -8.73 -7.38 5.86
C THR A 46 -7.69 -8.26 6.55
N THR A 47 -7.70 -9.57 6.30
CA THR A 47 -6.72 -10.50 6.90
C THR A 47 -5.29 -10.27 6.38
N GLU A 48 -5.13 -9.97 5.09
CA GLU A 48 -3.83 -9.74 4.47
C GLU A 48 -3.18 -8.46 5.00
N LEU A 49 -3.91 -7.33 5.01
CA LEU A 49 -3.40 -6.06 5.52
C LEU A 49 -3.08 -6.12 7.01
N GLY A 50 -3.96 -6.74 7.81
CA GLY A 50 -3.68 -6.96 9.22
C GLY A 50 -2.44 -7.83 9.47
N TYR A 51 -2.22 -8.85 8.63
CA TYR A 51 -1.01 -9.66 8.72
C TYR A 51 0.24 -8.86 8.37
N VAL A 52 0.23 -8.08 7.28
CA VAL A 52 1.34 -7.18 6.91
C VAL A 52 1.63 -6.21 8.06
N ALA A 53 0.61 -5.62 8.67
CA ALA A 53 0.78 -4.69 9.79
C ALA A 53 1.47 -5.37 10.98
N ARG A 54 1.08 -6.62 11.28
CA ARG A 54 1.68 -7.45 12.34
C ARG A 54 3.14 -7.79 12.06
N ILE A 55 3.51 -8.08 10.81
CA ILE A 55 4.88 -8.45 10.44
C ILE A 55 5.74 -7.28 9.94
N LYS A 56 5.22 -6.04 9.92
CA LYS A 56 5.98 -4.84 9.57
C LYS A 56 7.34 -4.74 10.28
N PRO A 57 7.50 -5.09 11.58
CA PRO A 57 8.80 -5.09 12.23
C PRO A 57 9.86 -6.00 11.55
N GLU A 58 9.44 -7.07 10.89
CA GLU A 58 10.35 -7.93 10.12
C GLU A 58 10.79 -7.26 8.81
N PHE A 59 9.92 -6.50 8.15
CA PHE A 59 10.30 -5.67 6.99
C PHE A 59 11.27 -4.55 7.42
N ASP A 60 10.97 -3.86 8.52
CA ASP A 60 11.82 -2.80 9.07
C ASP A 60 13.23 -3.34 9.41
N ARG A 61 13.34 -4.53 10.02
CA ARG A 61 14.62 -5.20 10.32
C ARG A 61 15.47 -5.48 9.07
N ARG A 62 14.85 -5.52 7.88
CA ARG A 62 15.49 -5.76 6.59
C ARG A 62 15.67 -4.48 5.77
N ASN A 63 15.38 -3.31 6.35
CA ASN A 63 15.37 -2.02 5.65
C ASN A 63 14.43 -2.02 4.43
N VAL A 64 13.23 -2.61 4.61
CA VAL A 64 12.17 -2.67 3.59
C VAL A 64 10.98 -1.84 4.04
N LYS A 65 10.55 -0.89 3.20
CA LYS A 65 9.30 -0.15 3.36
C LYS A 65 8.15 -0.91 2.69
N VAL A 66 6.98 -0.88 3.29
CA VAL A 66 5.76 -1.49 2.73
C VAL A 66 4.72 -0.41 2.49
N ILE A 67 3.96 -0.53 1.41
CA ILE A 67 2.87 0.38 1.03
C ILE A 67 1.76 -0.41 0.33
N GLY A 68 0.52 -0.21 0.80
CA GLY A 68 -0.66 -0.81 0.22
C GLY A 68 -1.28 0.07 -0.87
N LEU A 69 -2.11 -0.52 -1.73
CA LEU A 69 -2.81 0.18 -2.81
C LEU A 69 -4.16 -0.47 -3.12
N SER A 70 -5.20 0.34 -3.29
CA SER A 70 -6.39 -0.05 -4.06
C SER A 70 -6.93 1.15 -4.83
N VAL A 71 -7.93 0.89 -5.67
CA VAL A 71 -8.68 1.93 -6.41
C VAL A 71 -9.72 2.66 -5.53
N ASP A 72 -9.80 2.35 -4.25
CA ASP A 72 -10.66 3.08 -3.30
C ASP A 72 -9.97 4.41 -2.90
N PRO A 73 -10.74 5.47 -2.63
CA PRO A 73 -10.18 6.75 -2.19
C PRO A 73 -9.60 6.68 -0.77
N VAL A 74 -8.68 7.59 -0.43
CA VAL A 74 -8.01 7.63 0.88
C VAL A 74 -9.00 7.70 2.07
N ASP A 75 -10.14 8.37 1.91
CA ASP A 75 -11.13 8.46 2.99
C ASP A 75 -11.84 7.11 3.25
N SER A 76 -11.86 6.20 2.27
CA SER A 76 -12.32 4.82 2.44
C SER A 76 -11.32 4.04 3.29
N HIS A 77 -10.03 4.13 2.94
CA HIS A 77 -8.94 3.50 3.69
C HIS A 77 -8.97 3.87 5.17
N VAL A 78 -9.07 5.17 5.47
CA VAL A 78 -9.10 5.68 6.85
C VAL A 78 -10.28 5.12 7.65
N LYS A 79 -11.44 4.92 7.01
CA LYS A 79 -12.61 4.31 7.68
C LYS A 79 -12.39 2.82 7.93
N TRP A 80 -11.74 2.13 6.99
CA TRP A 80 -11.53 0.69 7.05
C TRP A 80 -10.41 0.26 8.00
N GLU A 81 -9.42 1.12 8.27
CA GLU A 81 -8.34 0.85 9.24
C GLU A 81 -8.87 0.43 10.62
N GLY A 82 -10.02 0.98 11.03
CA GLY A 82 -10.71 0.61 12.27
C GLY A 82 -11.15 -0.86 12.29
N ASP A 83 -11.79 -1.31 11.22
CA ASP A 83 -12.25 -2.70 11.08
C ASP A 83 -11.08 -3.69 11.05
N ILE A 84 -9.98 -3.32 10.38
CA ILE A 84 -8.74 -4.12 10.37
C ILE A 84 -8.17 -4.21 11.78
N ALA A 85 -8.05 -3.09 12.48
CA ALA A 85 -7.51 -3.06 13.84
C ALA A 85 -8.36 -3.90 14.81
N GLU A 86 -9.68 -3.76 14.74
CA GLU A 86 -10.64 -4.49 15.58
C GLU A 86 -10.56 -6.01 15.33
N THR A 87 -10.55 -6.43 14.07
CA THR A 87 -10.66 -7.85 13.72
C THR A 87 -9.31 -8.58 13.69
N GLN A 88 -8.21 -7.90 13.39
CA GLN A 88 -6.88 -8.50 13.24
C GLN A 88 -5.97 -8.23 14.44
N GLY A 89 -6.37 -7.35 15.37
CA GLY A 89 -5.64 -7.05 16.60
C GLY A 89 -4.35 -6.26 16.39
N THR A 90 -4.15 -5.68 15.20
CA THR A 90 -3.02 -4.79 14.90
C THR A 90 -3.49 -3.68 13.97
N PRO A 91 -3.38 -2.39 14.38
CA PRO A 91 -3.68 -1.27 13.49
C PRO A 91 -2.75 -1.25 12.29
N VAL A 92 -3.29 -0.85 11.13
CA VAL A 92 -2.47 -0.58 9.95
C VAL A 92 -1.43 0.50 10.30
N ASN A 93 -0.17 0.21 10.00
CA ASN A 93 0.99 1.00 10.42
C ASN A 93 1.92 1.34 9.25
N PHE A 94 1.37 1.34 8.04
CA PHE A 94 2.01 1.68 6.78
C PHE A 94 1.02 2.47 5.89
N PRO A 95 1.52 3.26 4.92
CA PRO A 95 0.64 4.03 4.04
C PRO A 95 -0.19 3.12 3.14
N MET A 96 -1.44 3.51 2.89
CA MET A 96 -2.28 2.97 1.81
C MET A 96 -2.56 4.05 0.78
N ILE A 97 -2.21 3.79 -0.48
CA ILE A 97 -2.46 4.66 -1.63
C ILE A 97 -3.94 4.58 -1.99
N GLY A 98 -4.59 5.75 -2.13
CA GLY A 98 -5.90 5.86 -2.77
C GLY A 98 -5.76 6.14 -4.26
N ASP A 99 -5.99 5.13 -5.10
CA ASP A 99 -5.78 5.18 -6.56
C ASP A 99 -7.10 5.28 -7.34
N ALA A 100 -7.96 6.23 -6.94
CA ALA A 100 -9.32 6.34 -7.50
C ALA A 100 -9.37 6.62 -9.01
N ASP A 101 -8.31 7.21 -9.57
CA ASP A 101 -8.15 7.46 -11.01
C ASP A 101 -7.40 6.32 -11.74
N ARG A 102 -7.01 5.26 -11.02
CA ARG A 102 -6.29 4.06 -11.50
C ARG A 102 -4.90 4.34 -12.04
N LYS A 103 -4.35 5.53 -11.79
CA LYS A 103 -3.07 5.95 -12.35
C LYS A 103 -1.94 5.01 -11.95
N VAL A 104 -1.86 4.64 -10.67
CA VAL A 104 -0.78 3.76 -10.17
C VAL A 104 -1.04 2.31 -10.57
N SER A 105 -2.29 1.84 -10.51
CA SER A 105 -2.68 0.50 -10.94
C SER A 105 -2.34 0.24 -12.41
N ASP A 106 -2.59 1.22 -13.29
CA ASP A 106 -2.27 1.16 -14.72
C ASP A 106 -0.75 1.20 -14.99
N LEU A 107 0.03 1.93 -14.17
CA LEU A 107 1.49 1.96 -14.29
C LEU A 107 2.12 0.59 -14.04
N TYR A 108 1.54 -0.17 -13.11
CA TYR A 108 2.03 -1.49 -12.73
C TYR A 108 1.26 -2.65 -13.36
N ASP A 109 0.30 -2.38 -14.25
CA ASP A 109 -0.50 -3.39 -14.96
C ASP A 109 -1.24 -4.34 -14.00
N MET A 110 -1.87 -3.77 -12.96
CA MET A 110 -2.56 -4.50 -11.89
C MET A 110 -4.09 -4.62 -12.11
N ILE A 111 -4.57 -4.38 -13.33
CA ILE A 111 -6.00 -4.36 -13.73
C ILE A 111 -6.32 -5.45 -14.74
#